data_AF-A0A368R3N8-F1
#
_entry.id   AF-A0A368R3N8-F1
#
_cell.length_a   1.000
_cell.length_b   1.000
_cell.length_c   1.000
_cell.angle_alpha   90.00
_cell.angle_beta   90.00
_cell.angle_gamma   90.00
#
_symmetry.space_group_name_H-M   'P 1'
#
loop_
_entity.id
_entity.type
_entity.pdbx_description
1 polymer ?
#
loop_
_entity_poly.entity_id
_entity_poly.type
_entity_poly.pdbx_seq_one_letter_code
_entity_poly.pdbx_strand_id
1 'polypeptide(L)'
;MCMLYQILCLILPRENKRRIRVFQSVDPLHLLFIWSAKFPLQDRPFYSDEPAERVICLMSEGGFVRTQKANAYYKRFQVQFKRRRDGKTDYRARIRLINQEKNKYSTPKYRFVVRFTNKDITAQIMSASIAGDMVLASAYSHELPRYGLEVGLANYAAAYCTGLLLARRVLKLRDLDQEYEGNVEATGEDFCVEPADGRRPFRALLDVGLIRTTTGNRVFAALKGALDGGLDIPHSDKRFAGFKKDEKQLDAEVHHKYIYGGHVADYMRTLAEEEFEKYQSHFSEYIKKGIKADDVETLYKKVHAAIRADPSVAKSTKEPPKEHKRYNSKKLTHEERRSRLVERLNALNSCGDDDQDEDN
;
A
#
# COMPACT_ATOMS: atom_id res chain seq x y z
N MET A 1 6.90 5.51 -47.13
CA MET A 1 6.01 6.18 -48.13
C MET A 1 5.60 7.61 -47.73
N CYS A 2 6.50 8.42 -47.17
CA CYS A 2 6.21 9.83 -46.87
C CYS A 2 7.20 10.80 -47.54
N MET A 3 8.40 10.34 -47.91
CA MET A 3 9.42 11.16 -48.60
C MET A 3 9.16 11.35 -50.10
N LEU A 4 8.42 10.44 -50.75
CA LEU A 4 8.06 10.56 -52.18
C LEU A 4 6.93 11.57 -52.46
N TYR A 5 6.13 11.90 -51.45
CA TYR A 5 4.98 12.82 -51.59
C TYR A 5 5.40 14.30 -51.52
N GLN A 6 6.51 14.60 -50.83
CA GLN A 6 7.06 15.96 -50.77
C GLN A 6 7.82 16.35 -52.05
N ILE A 7 8.39 15.39 -52.77
CA ILE A 7 9.12 15.64 -54.03
C ILE A 7 8.14 15.85 -55.21
N LEU A 8 7.01 15.12 -55.25
CA LEU A 8 6.02 15.28 -56.31
C LEU A 8 5.24 16.61 -56.26
N CYS A 9 5.15 17.29 -55.11
CA CYS A 9 4.45 18.56 -54.97
C CYS A 9 5.23 19.78 -55.51
N LEU A 10 6.54 19.62 -55.76
CA LEU A 10 7.45 20.69 -56.20
C LEU A 10 7.62 20.80 -57.72
N ILE A 11 7.18 19.80 -58.50
CA ILE A 11 7.53 19.69 -59.93
C ILE A 11 6.33 20.00 -60.86
N LEU A 12 5.10 20.11 -60.35
CA LEU A 12 3.91 20.30 -61.22
C LEU A 12 3.30 21.72 -61.17
N PRO A 13 2.98 22.31 -62.33
CA PRO A 13 2.43 23.66 -62.46
C PRO A 13 1.04 23.82 -61.81
N ARG A 14 0.73 25.06 -61.41
CA ARG A 14 -0.33 25.45 -60.45
C ARG A 14 -1.77 25.14 -60.87
N GLU A 15 -2.04 24.72 -62.11
CA GLU A 15 -3.40 24.57 -62.66
C GLU A 15 -4.06 23.21 -62.41
N ASN A 16 -3.33 22.17 -61.99
CA ASN A 16 -3.91 20.83 -61.76
C ASN A 16 -4.12 20.43 -60.29
N LYS A 17 -3.97 21.34 -59.32
CA LYS A 17 -4.11 21.04 -57.87
C LYS A 17 -5.56 20.99 -57.35
N ARG A 18 -6.59 20.98 -58.21
CA ARG A 18 -8.02 20.96 -57.82
C ARG A 18 -8.83 19.72 -58.22
N ARG A 19 -8.22 18.71 -58.85
CA ARG A 19 -8.87 17.41 -59.09
C ARG A 19 -8.03 16.31 -58.46
N ILE A 20 -8.46 15.85 -57.29
CA ILE A 20 -8.37 14.49 -56.70
C ILE A 20 -8.93 14.68 -55.29
N ARG A 21 -10.25 14.90 -55.26
CA ARG A 21 -11.12 14.59 -54.13
C ARG A 21 -12.25 13.79 -54.79
N VAL A 22 -12.72 12.74 -54.12
CA VAL A 22 -13.73 11.77 -54.57
C VAL A 22 -13.16 10.60 -55.37
N PHE A 23 -12.95 9.46 -54.69
CA PHE A 23 -13.67 8.23 -55.01
C PHE A 23 -13.57 7.25 -53.82
N GLN A 24 -14.71 7.01 -53.18
CA GLN A 24 -14.96 5.93 -52.22
C GLN A 24 -15.42 4.68 -52.98
N SER A 25 -15.34 3.51 -52.33
CA SER A 25 -15.83 2.16 -52.74
C SER A 25 -14.97 1.50 -53.84
N VAL A 26 -14.48 0.26 -53.74
CA VAL A 26 -15.16 -1.03 -53.44
C VAL A 26 -14.14 -2.07 -52.89
N ASP A 27 -14.68 -3.11 -52.26
CA ASP A 27 -14.15 -4.16 -51.36
C ASP A 27 -13.00 -5.11 -51.81
N PRO A 28 -12.39 -5.86 -50.86
CA PRO A 28 -11.07 -6.46 -50.97
C PRO A 28 -11.09 -8.00 -51.05
N LEU A 29 -11.07 -8.58 -52.25
CA LEU A 29 -10.86 -10.03 -52.44
C LEU A 29 -10.36 -10.32 -53.87
N HIS A 30 -9.06 -10.17 -54.13
CA HIS A 30 -8.37 -10.90 -55.22
C HIS A 30 -6.86 -10.62 -55.22
N LEU A 31 -6.09 -11.26 -54.34
CA LEU A 31 -4.66 -11.55 -54.60
C LEU A 31 -4.14 -12.52 -53.53
N LEU A 32 -4.62 -13.76 -53.63
CA LEU A 32 -4.14 -14.90 -52.86
C LEU A 32 -4.08 -16.10 -53.81
N PHE A 33 -2.94 -16.26 -54.48
CA PHE A 33 -2.45 -17.42 -55.23
C PHE A 33 -1.11 -16.90 -55.80
N ILE A 34 0.09 -17.26 -55.33
CA ILE A 34 0.72 -18.57 -55.14
C ILE A 34 1.94 -18.34 -54.23
N TRP A 35 2.06 -19.03 -53.08
CA TRP A 35 3.06 -20.10 -52.86
C TRP A 35 2.96 -20.66 -51.44
N SER A 36 2.67 -21.95 -51.40
CA SER A 36 2.80 -22.93 -50.30
C SER A 36 4.25 -22.90 -49.74
N ALA A 37 4.61 -23.30 -48.52
CA ALA A 37 4.01 -24.12 -47.48
C ALA A 37 4.88 -23.96 -46.19
N LYS A 38 4.31 -24.31 -45.02
CA LYS A 38 4.86 -25.16 -43.92
C LYS A 38 4.53 -24.63 -42.51
N PHE A 39 3.39 -25.11 -41.98
CA PHE A 39 3.07 -25.62 -40.61
C PHE A 39 3.59 -24.88 -39.31
N PRO A 40 2.95 -25.06 -38.13
CA PRO A 40 2.20 -24.03 -37.41
C PRO A 40 2.61 -23.91 -35.91
N LEU A 41 1.83 -23.10 -35.15
CA LEU A 41 1.70 -23.06 -33.68
C LEU A 41 2.90 -22.55 -32.86
N GLN A 42 2.79 -21.35 -32.29
CA GLN A 42 2.59 -21.11 -30.84
C GLN A 42 2.65 -19.60 -30.53
N ASP A 43 1.75 -19.15 -29.65
CA ASP A 43 1.88 -18.05 -28.68
C ASP A 43 2.47 -16.69 -29.10
N ARG A 44 1.62 -15.65 -29.09
CA ARG A 44 2.07 -14.27 -28.93
C ARG A 44 2.36 -13.98 -27.45
N PRO A 45 3.54 -13.44 -27.13
CA PRO A 45 3.65 -12.43 -26.10
C PRO A 45 4.10 -11.10 -26.69
N PHE A 46 3.35 -10.08 -26.28
CA PHE A 46 3.84 -8.78 -25.82
C PHE A 46 4.68 -7.87 -26.73
N TYR A 47 4.23 -6.61 -26.73
CA TYR A 47 4.73 -5.45 -27.45
C TYR A 47 6.16 -5.08 -27.00
N SER A 48 7.09 -5.15 -27.96
CA SER A 48 8.32 -4.35 -28.16
C SER A 48 8.89 -3.56 -26.97
N ASP A 49 9.95 -4.10 -26.36
CA ASP A 49 11.09 -3.30 -25.90
C ASP A 49 12.00 -3.05 -27.12
N GLU A 50 12.17 -1.79 -27.53
CA GLU A 50 13.24 -1.42 -28.45
C GLU A 50 14.57 -1.38 -27.68
N PRO A 51 15.65 -2.01 -28.18
CA PRO A 51 16.92 -2.07 -27.48
C PRO A 51 17.69 -0.75 -27.60
N ALA A 52 18.21 -0.34 -26.46
CA ALA A 52 19.15 0.74 -26.29
C ALA A 52 20.36 0.64 -27.23
N GLU A 53 20.86 1.81 -27.58
CA GLU A 53 21.99 2.10 -28.45
C GLU A 53 23.21 1.20 -28.19
N ARG A 54 23.87 0.83 -29.31
CA ARG A 54 25.09 0.05 -29.39
C ARG A 54 26.16 0.59 -28.43
N VAL A 55 26.47 -0.19 -27.41
CA VAL A 55 27.65 -0.03 -26.57
C VAL A 55 28.82 -0.68 -27.30
N ILE A 56 29.73 0.14 -27.84
CA ILE A 56 31.09 -0.33 -28.17
C ILE A 56 31.78 -0.59 -26.83
N CYS A 57 31.86 -1.86 -26.48
CA CYS A 57 32.65 -2.34 -25.36
C CYS A 57 34.12 -2.36 -25.80
N LEU A 58 34.87 -1.32 -25.45
CA LEU A 58 36.32 -1.45 -25.34
C LEU A 58 36.59 -2.14 -24.00
N MET A 59 37.04 -3.39 -24.09
CA MET A 59 37.49 -4.17 -22.96
C MET A 59 38.77 -3.51 -22.41
N SER A 60 38.64 -2.74 -21.33
CA SER A 60 39.74 -2.51 -20.40
C SER A 60 39.44 -3.27 -19.11
N GLU A 61 40.26 -4.27 -18.81
CA GLU A 61 40.27 -4.97 -17.55
C GLU A 61 40.56 -3.97 -16.42
N GLY A 62 39.60 -3.74 -15.51
CA GLY A 62 39.81 -2.93 -14.31
C GLY A 62 38.64 -1.99 -13.95
N GLY A 63 37.65 -2.51 -13.23
CA GLY A 63 36.68 -1.71 -12.47
C GLY A 63 35.42 -1.27 -13.23
N PHE A 64 34.24 -1.51 -12.63
CA PHE A 64 32.99 -0.91 -13.11
C PHE A 64 33.03 0.61 -12.91
N VAL A 65 33.37 1.37 -13.96
CA VAL A 65 33.24 2.82 -13.96
C VAL A 65 31.75 3.16 -13.88
N ARG A 66 31.30 3.75 -12.75
CA ARG A 66 29.93 4.29 -12.66
C ARG A 66 29.81 5.42 -13.67
N THR A 67 29.01 5.22 -14.72
CA THR A 67 28.67 6.27 -15.67
C THR A 67 28.04 7.46 -14.92
N GLN A 68 28.74 8.58 -14.87
CA GLN A 68 28.22 9.77 -14.21
C GLN A 68 27.07 10.36 -15.05
N LYS A 69 25.94 10.63 -14.40
CA LYS A 69 24.80 11.25 -15.08
C LYS A 69 25.15 12.70 -15.45
N ALA A 70 25.14 13.01 -16.75
CA ALA A 70 25.46 14.35 -17.24
C ALA A 70 24.41 15.40 -16.84
N ASN A 71 24.78 16.68 -16.86
CA ASN A 71 23.84 17.79 -16.63
C ASN A 71 22.63 17.77 -17.57
N ALA A 72 22.80 17.29 -18.81
CA ALA A 72 21.72 17.11 -19.78
C ALA A 72 20.66 16.08 -19.33
N TYR A 73 21.03 15.10 -18.50
CA TYR A 73 20.08 14.17 -17.89
C TYR A 73 19.22 14.91 -16.87
N TYR A 74 19.83 15.61 -15.91
CA TYR A 74 19.10 16.27 -14.82
C TYR A 74 18.15 17.36 -15.33
N LYS A 75 18.53 18.09 -16.39
CA LYS A 75 17.65 19.09 -17.02
C LYS A 75 16.37 18.49 -17.61
N ARG A 76 16.41 17.23 -18.08
CA ARG A 76 15.26 16.53 -18.70
C ARG A 76 14.56 15.56 -17.74
N PHE A 77 15.13 15.32 -16.57
CA PHE A 77 14.61 14.32 -15.64
C PHE A 77 13.35 14.85 -14.93
N GLN A 78 12.19 14.35 -15.35
CA GLN A 78 10.94 14.62 -14.67
C GLN A 78 10.78 13.70 -13.46
N VAL A 79 10.77 14.29 -12.27
CA VAL A 79 10.57 13.54 -11.03
C VAL A 79 9.12 13.04 -10.92
N GLN A 80 8.97 11.78 -10.53
CA GLN A 80 7.67 11.25 -10.11
C GLN A 80 7.21 11.95 -8.82
N PHE A 81 5.90 11.88 -8.55
CA PHE A 81 5.32 12.46 -7.33
C PHE A 81 6.03 11.97 -6.06
N LYS A 82 6.18 12.84 -5.06
CA LYS A 82 6.91 12.58 -3.80
C LYS A 82 6.57 11.23 -3.19
N ARG A 83 5.28 10.93 -2.98
CA ARG A 83 4.83 9.66 -2.36
C ARG A 83 5.11 8.42 -3.22
N ARG A 84 5.24 8.57 -4.54
CA ARG A 84 5.61 7.48 -5.44
C ARG A 84 7.10 7.18 -5.33
N ARG A 85 7.93 8.23 -5.24
CA ARG A 85 9.38 8.10 -4.97
C ARG A 85 9.67 7.49 -3.60
N ASP A 86 8.88 7.86 -2.59
CA ASP A 86 8.96 7.26 -1.25
C ASP A 86 8.41 5.80 -1.21
N GLY A 87 7.85 5.29 -2.31
CA GLY A 87 7.28 3.94 -2.37
C GLY A 87 6.06 3.73 -1.47
N LYS A 88 5.29 4.79 -1.15
CA LYS A 88 4.16 4.73 -0.20
C LYS A 88 2.78 4.67 -0.84
N THR A 89 2.66 5.03 -2.10
CA THR A 89 1.36 5.17 -2.75
C THR A 89 1.42 4.75 -4.20
N ASP A 90 0.51 3.86 -4.59
CA ASP A 90 0.16 3.63 -5.98
C ASP A 90 -0.98 4.57 -6.38
N TYR A 91 -0.67 5.52 -7.25
CA TYR A 91 -1.65 6.49 -7.75
C TYR A 91 -2.69 5.85 -8.67
N ARG A 92 -2.37 4.74 -9.37
CA ARG A 92 -3.35 4.05 -10.23
C ARG A 92 -4.46 3.40 -9.42
N ALA A 93 -4.15 2.81 -8.27
CA ALA A 93 -5.13 2.31 -7.33
C ALA A 93 -5.87 3.46 -6.62
N ARG A 94 -5.13 4.47 -6.15
CA ARG A 94 -5.70 5.61 -5.39
C ARG A 94 -6.74 6.40 -6.19
N ILE A 95 -6.49 6.68 -7.48
CA ILE A 95 -7.43 7.41 -8.33
C ILE A 95 -8.78 6.70 -8.38
N ARG A 96 -8.79 5.37 -8.56
CA ARG A 96 -10.02 4.57 -8.62
C ARG A 96 -10.77 4.52 -7.29
N LEU A 97 -10.05 4.47 -6.17
CA LEU A 97 -10.66 4.46 -4.84
C LEU A 97 -11.30 5.80 -4.47
N ILE A 98 -10.64 6.92 -4.79
CA ILE A 98 -11.09 8.26 -4.38
C ILE A 98 -12.12 8.85 -5.32
N ASN A 99 -12.01 8.58 -6.63
CA ASN A 99 -12.89 9.19 -7.61
C ASN A 99 -14.36 8.90 -7.28
N GLN A 100 -15.15 9.95 -7.16
CA GLN A 100 -16.57 9.92 -6.85
C GLN A 100 -17.34 10.38 -8.09
N GLU A 101 -18.54 9.84 -8.26
CA GLU A 101 -19.42 10.31 -9.34
C GLU A 101 -19.82 11.77 -9.11
N LYS A 102 -19.80 12.58 -10.17
CA LYS A 102 -20.05 14.03 -10.07
C LYS A 102 -21.47 14.38 -9.62
N ASN A 103 -22.44 13.51 -9.90
CA ASN A 103 -23.83 13.63 -9.45
C ASN A 103 -23.99 13.53 -7.92
N LYS A 104 -23.02 12.96 -7.20
CA LYS A 104 -23.01 12.85 -5.74
C LYS A 104 -22.38 14.08 -5.06
N TYR A 105 -21.95 15.08 -5.85
CA TYR A 105 -21.42 16.37 -5.40
C TYR A 105 -20.37 16.22 -4.29
N SER A 106 -20.62 16.81 -3.12
CA SER A 106 -19.69 16.84 -1.98
C SER A 106 -19.77 15.60 -1.09
N THR A 107 -20.52 14.56 -1.48
CA THR A 107 -20.66 13.34 -0.68
C THR A 107 -19.30 12.63 -0.57
N PRO A 108 -18.72 12.53 0.64
CA PRO A 108 -17.40 11.95 0.80
C PRO A 108 -17.44 10.44 0.51
N LYS A 109 -16.45 9.97 -0.24
CA LYS A 109 -16.21 8.54 -0.45
C LYS A 109 -15.28 8.01 0.62
N TYR A 110 -15.83 7.29 1.59
CA TYR A 110 -15.06 6.75 2.72
C TYR A 110 -14.24 5.53 2.33
N ARG A 111 -13.02 5.48 2.82
CA ARG A 111 -12.07 4.37 2.63
C ARG A 111 -11.64 3.84 3.99
N PHE A 112 -11.75 2.53 4.16
CA PHE A 112 -11.21 1.79 5.28
C PHE A 112 -9.76 1.41 4.95
N VAL A 113 -8.83 2.16 5.51
CA VAL A 113 -7.40 2.07 5.18
C VAL A 113 -6.71 1.29 6.26
N VAL A 114 -6.14 0.14 5.88
CA VAL A 114 -5.39 -0.73 6.79
C VAL A 114 -3.93 -0.74 6.39
N ARG A 115 -3.04 -0.45 7.34
CA ARG A 115 -1.58 -0.53 7.12
C ARG A 115 -0.93 -1.29 8.26
N PHE A 116 -0.04 -2.21 7.88
CA PHE A 116 0.79 -2.96 8.80
C PHE A 116 2.17 -2.33 8.84
N THR A 117 2.65 -2.10 10.04
CA THR A 117 4.08 -1.93 10.33
C THR A 117 4.61 -3.25 10.91
N ASN A 118 5.89 -3.29 11.28
CA ASN A 118 6.48 -4.52 11.82
C ASN A 118 5.88 -4.94 13.17
N LYS A 119 5.44 -3.97 13.99
CA LYS A 119 4.96 -4.21 15.36
C LYS A 119 3.54 -3.71 15.63
N ASP A 120 2.97 -2.91 14.73
CA ASP A 120 1.69 -2.24 14.93
C ASP A 120 0.82 -2.32 13.67
N ILE A 121 -0.48 -2.41 13.89
CA ILE A 121 -1.53 -2.40 12.88
C ILE A 121 -2.28 -1.09 13.02
N THR A 122 -2.49 -0.42 11.90
CA THR A 122 -3.22 0.85 11.83
C THR A 122 -4.46 0.66 10.96
N ALA A 123 -5.62 1.02 11.49
CA ALA A 123 -6.90 1.01 10.78
C ALA A 123 -7.52 2.40 10.87
N GLN A 124 -7.87 2.99 9.74
CA GLN A 124 -8.37 4.36 9.66
C GLN A 124 -9.52 4.46 8.67
N ILE A 125 -10.54 5.26 8.98
CA ILE A 125 -11.54 5.68 7.99
C ILE A 125 -11.15 7.05 7.47
N MET A 126 -10.92 7.15 6.16
CA MET A 126 -10.49 8.38 5.51
C MET A 126 -11.43 8.78 4.38
N SER A 127 -11.69 10.09 4.26
CA SER A 127 -12.24 10.72 3.06
C SER A 127 -11.16 11.59 2.40
N ALA A 128 -11.32 11.86 1.12
CA ALA A 128 -10.38 12.72 0.39
C ALA A 128 -10.91 14.15 0.29
N SER A 129 -10.05 15.14 0.52
CA SER A 129 -10.27 16.56 0.24
C SER A 129 -9.15 17.09 -0.65
N ILE A 130 -9.35 18.25 -1.28
CA ILE A 130 -8.38 18.89 -2.16
C ILE A 130 -7.08 19.23 -1.41
N ALA A 131 -7.19 19.68 -0.16
CA ALA A 131 -6.04 20.00 0.68
C ALA A 131 -5.29 18.74 1.16
N GLY A 132 -6.00 17.63 1.35
CA GLY A 132 -5.45 16.40 1.90
C GLY A 132 -6.54 15.42 2.32
N ASP A 133 -6.15 14.22 2.76
CA ASP A 133 -7.11 13.26 3.30
C ASP A 133 -7.53 13.66 4.72
N MET A 134 -8.83 13.55 5.00
CA MET A 134 -9.42 13.77 6.32
C MET A 134 -9.68 12.43 6.99
N VAL A 135 -9.14 12.24 8.20
CA VAL A 135 -9.37 11.04 9.00
C VAL A 135 -10.63 11.25 9.83
N LEU A 136 -11.62 10.37 9.68
CA LEU A 136 -12.84 10.39 10.47
C LEU A 136 -12.62 9.74 11.84
N ALA A 137 -12.02 8.56 11.85
CA ALA A 137 -11.67 7.81 13.05
C ALA A 137 -10.42 6.96 12.79
N SER A 138 -9.70 6.63 13.86
CA SER A 138 -8.51 5.79 13.84
C SER A 138 -8.52 4.78 14.99
N ALA A 139 -7.94 3.62 14.74
CA ALA A 139 -7.67 2.59 15.73
C ALA A 139 -6.29 1.99 15.46
N TYR A 140 -5.57 1.71 16.53
CA TYR A 140 -4.23 1.15 16.48
C TYR A 140 -4.12 -0.10 17.35
N SER A 141 -3.26 -1.05 16.97
CA SER A 141 -3.09 -2.27 17.77
C SER A 141 -2.40 -2.01 19.10
N HIS A 142 -1.54 -0.98 19.21
CA HIS A 142 -0.94 -0.57 20.48
C HIS A 142 -1.94 -0.01 21.50
N GLU A 143 -3.21 0.21 21.12
CA GLU A 143 -4.29 0.54 22.06
C GLU A 143 -4.96 -0.72 22.66
N LEU A 144 -4.79 -1.88 22.02
CA LEU A 144 -5.40 -3.15 22.45
C LEU A 144 -4.99 -3.63 23.84
N PRO A 145 -3.79 -3.31 24.38
CA PRO A 145 -3.46 -3.60 25.77
C PRO A 145 -4.45 -3.03 26.78
N ARG A 146 -5.13 -1.90 26.47
CA ARG A 146 -6.19 -1.34 27.34
C ARG A 146 -7.37 -2.30 27.51
N TYR A 147 -7.62 -3.16 26.53
CA TYR A 147 -8.72 -4.13 26.51
C TYR A 147 -8.28 -5.53 26.92
N GLY A 148 -7.04 -5.71 27.37
CA GLY A 148 -6.49 -6.98 27.87
C GLY A 148 -5.63 -7.76 26.86
N LEU A 149 -5.40 -7.25 25.64
CA LEU A 149 -4.47 -7.88 24.69
C LEU A 149 -3.10 -7.20 24.75
N GLU A 150 -2.19 -7.81 25.50
CA GLU A 150 -0.87 -7.20 25.69
C GLU A 150 0.27 -7.83 24.87
N VAL A 151 0.01 -8.92 24.15
CA VAL A 151 1.00 -9.66 23.36
C VAL A 151 0.51 -9.85 21.92
N GLY A 152 1.44 -10.00 20.99
CA GLY A 152 1.10 -10.40 19.61
C GLY A 152 0.30 -9.37 18.81
N LEU A 153 0.57 -8.07 18.99
CA LEU A 153 -0.22 -6.96 18.40
C LEU A 153 -0.28 -6.93 16.86
N ALA A 154 0.60 -7.66 16.17
CA ALA A 154 0.66 -7.70 14.71
C ALA A 154 0.10 -9.01 14.10
N ASN A 155 -0.56 -9.88 14.85
CA ASN A 155 -1.09 -11.15 14.32
C ASN A 155 -2.46 -10.97 13.60
N TYR A 156 -3.06 -12.07 13.15
CA TYR A 156 -4.36 -12.07 12.49
C TYR A 156 -5.50 -11.67 13.44
N ALA A 157 -5.49 -12.20 14.67
CA ALA A 157 -6.50 -11.94 15.70
C ALA A 157 -6.49 -10.47 16.18
N ALA A 158 -5.32 -9.87 16.37
CA ALA A 158 -5.15 -8.46 16.69
C ALA A 158 -5.61 -7.57 15.53
N ALA A 159 -5.35 -7.97 14.27
CA ALA A 159 -5.88 -7.26 13.11
C ALA A 159 -7.41 -7.24 13.13
N TYR A 160 -8.05 -8.38 13.41
CA TYR A 160 -9.50 -8.47 13.62
C TYR A 160 -9.97 -7.52 14.74
N CYS A 161 -9.34 -7.58 15.92
CA CYS A 161 -9.66 -6.69 17.05
C CYS A 161 -9.54 -5.20 16.68
N THR A 162 -8.50 -4.80 15.95
CA THR A 162 -8.34 -3.41 15.50
C THR A 162 -9.43 -2.96 14.52
N GLY A 163 -9.88 -3.85 13.65
CA GLY A 163 -11.01 -3.60 12.75
C GLY A 163 -12.32 -3.41 13.51
N LEU A 164 -12.59 -4.30 14.46
CA LEU A 164 -13.75 -4.24 15.35
C LEU A 164 -13.77 -2.95 16.18
N LEU A 165 -12.63 -2.57 16.75
CA LEU A 165 -12.48 -1.33 17.50
C LEU A 165 -12.76 -0.10 16.64
N LEU A 166 -12.26 -0.07 15.40
CA LEU A 166 -12.54 1.05 14.50
C LEU A 166 -14.02 1.13 14.12
N ALA A 167 -14.66 -0.01 13.83
CA ALA A 167 -16.07 -0.08 13.48
C ALA A 167 -16.94 0.51 14.60
N ARG A 168 -16.78 0.01 15.83
CA ARG A 168 -17.55 0.52 16.98
C ARG A 168 -17.26 1.99 17.28
N ARG A 169 -16.04 2.48 17.07
CA ARG A 169 -15.71 3.92 17.15
C ARG A 169 -16.48 4.77 16.17
N VAL A 170 -16.52 4.34 14.91
CA VAL A 170 -17.15 5.08 13.83
C VAL A 170 -18.67 5.11 14.01
N LEU A 171 -19.26 3.96 14.38
CA LEU A 171 -20.69 3.87 14.63
C LEU A 171 -21.10 4.71 15.85
N LYS A 172 -20.32 4.68 16.94
CA LYS A 172 -20.55 5.55 18.11
C LYS A 172 -20.39 7.04 17.78
N LEU A 173 -19.47 7.40 16.87
CA LEU A 173 -19.30 8.78 16.40
C LEU A 173 -20.46 9.27 15.52
N ARG A 174 -21.20 8.33 14.90
CA ARG A 174 -22.30 8.60 13.97
C ARG A 174 -23.67 8.25 14.53
N ASP A 175 -23.74 7.88 15.80
CA ASP A 175 -24.95 7.47 16.51
C ASP A 175 -25.71 6.32 15.80
N LEU A 176 -24.96 5.33 15.30
CA LEU A 176 -25.44 4.14 14.58
C LEU A 176 -25.07 2.83 15.33
N ASP A 177 -24.63 2.95 16.57
CA ASP A 177 -24.06 1.85 17.34
C ASP A 177 -25.10 0.83 17.83
N GLN A 178 -26.34 1.27 18.09
CA GLN A 178 -27.49 0.45 18.49
C GLN A 178 -28.19 -0.19 17.29
N GLU A 179 -28.33 0.53 16.16
CA GLU A 179 -28.99 0.01 14.95
C GLU A 179 -28.17 -1.11 14.30
N TYR A 180 -26.85 -0.94 14.26
CA TYR A 180 -25.93 -1.85 13.59
C TYR A 180 -24.90 -2.41 14.59
N GLU A 181 -25.34 -3.37 15.42
CA GLU A 181 -24.46 -4.06 16.37
C GLU A 181 -23.45 -4.99 15.68
N GLY A 182 -23.82 -5.50 14.51
CA GLY A 182 -23.04 -6.47 13.75
C GLY A 182 -23.16 -7.88 14.33
N ASN A 183 -22.18 -8.74 14.04
CA ASN A 183 -22.17 -10.10 14.53
C ASN A 183 -21.50 -10.18 15.92
N VAL A 184 -22.29 -10.36 16.98
CA VAL A 184 -21.81 -10.38 18.36
C VAL A 184 -20.85 -11.55 18.61
N GLU A 185 -21.20 -12.73 18.10
CA GLU A 185 -20.41 -13.95 18.21
C GLU A 185 -19.64 -14.15 16.92
N ALA A 186 -18.31 -14.04 16.94
CA ALA A 186 -17.51 -14.12 15.71
C ALA A 186 -17.44 -15.56 15.16
N THR A 187 -18.53 -16.05 14.57
CA THR A 187 -18.72 -17.42 14.04
C THR A 187 -17.77 -17.77 12.91
N GLY A 188 -17.19 -16.77 12.24
CA GLY A 188 -16.26 -16.95 11.12
C GLY A 188 -16.95 -17.11 9.77
N GLU A 189 -18.28 -17.08 9.74
CA GLU A 189 -19.07 -17.05 8.50
C GLU A 189 -18.97 -15.70 7.80
N ASP A 190 -19.26 -15.66 6.50
CA ASP A 190 -19.35 -14.39 5.80
C ASP A 190 -20.54 -13.57 6.32
N PHE A 191 -20.31 -12.29 6.62
CA PHE A 191 -21.34 -11.44 7.22
C PHE A 191 -21.36 -10.11 6.50
N CYS A 192 -22.51 -9.81 5.92
CA CYS A 192 -22.83 -8.53 5.32
C CYS A 192 -23.95 -7.88 6.14
N VAL A 193 -23.77 -6.61 6.49
CA VAL A 193 -24.79 -5.84 7.20
C VAL A 193 -25.89 -5.48 6.22
N GLU A 194 -27.06 -6.08 6.38
CA GLU A 194 -28.23 -5.73 5.59
C GLU A 194 -28.78 -4.37 6.02
N PRO A 195 -29.25 -3.54 5.06
CA PRO A 195 -29.80 -2.24 5.38
C PRO A 195 -31.15 -2.38 6.11
N ALA A 196 -31.29 -1.73 7.25
CA ALA A 196 -32.59 -1.57 7.90
C ALA A 196 -33.48 -0.59 7.13
N ASP A 197 -34.78 -0.55 7.45
CA ASP A 197 -35.75 0.38 6.85
C ASP A 197 -35.42 1.87 7.14
N GLY A 198 -34.57 2.14 8.13
CA GLY A 198 -34.15 3.46 8.54
C GLY A 198 -32.89 3.98 7.83
N ARG A 199 -31.88 4.38 8.62
CA ARG A 199 -30.61 4.89 8.09
C ARG A 199 -29.81 3.73 7.53
N ARG A 200 -29.22 3.90 6.35
CA ARG A 200 -28.34 2.89 5.74
C ARG A 200 -27.05 2.70 6.57
N PRO A 201 -26.47 1.50 6.57
CA PRO A 201 -25.23 1.22 7.29
C PRO A 201 -24.08 2.08 6.75
N PHE A 202 -23.08 2.32 7.59
CA PHE A 202 -21.93 3.14 7.20
C PHE A 202 -21.08 2.40 6.17
N ARG A 203 -21.11 2.89 4.93
CA ARG A 203 -20.37 2.28 3.82
C ARG A 203 -18.94 2.79 3.70
N ALA A 204 -17.97 1.88 3.68
CA ALA A 204 -16.56 2.18 3.43
C ALA A 204 -15.95 1.21 2.40
N LEU A 205 -14.90 1.64 1.70
CA LEU A 205 -14.16 0.80 0.75
C LEU A 205 -12.79 0.41 1.30
N LEU A 206 -12.44 -0.88 1.23
CA LEU A 206 -11.12 -1.33 1.69
C LEU A 206 -10.00 -0.75 0.81
N ASP A 207 -9.06 -0.05 1.44
CA ASP A 207 -7.81 0.42 0.84
C ASP A 207 -6.65 -0.40 1.42
N VAL A 208 -6.16 -1.36 0.62
CA VAL A 208 -5.03 -2.26 0.94
C VAL A 208 -3.67 -1.58 0.74
N GLY A 209 -3.63 -0.47 0.00
CA GLY A 209 -2.39 0.22 -0.36
C GLY A 209 -1.56 -0.56 -1.36
N LEU A 210 -0.31 -0.88 -0.98
CA LEU A 210 0.66 -1.59 -1.82
C LEU A 210 0.77 -3.08 -1.48
N ILE A 211 0.05 -3.54 -0.46
CA ILE A 211 0.11 -4.92 -0.02
C ILE A 211 -0.54 -5.82 -1.08
N ARG A 212 0.07 -6.98 -1.36
CA ARG A 212 -0.49 -7.96 -2.29
C ARG A 212 -1.74 -8.59 -1.66
N THR A 213 -2.84 -8.63 -2.42
CA THR A 213 -4.11 -9.24 -2.02
C THR A 213 -4.06 -10.77 -2.14
N THR A 214 -3.37 -11.41 -1.19
CA THR A 214 -3.30 -12.88 -1.05
C THR A 214 -4.40 -13.40 -0.13
N THR A 215 -4.78 -14.67 -0.29
CA THR A 215 -5.72 -15.37 0.60
C THR A 215 -5.11 -15.51 1.99
N GLY A 216 -5.88 -15.24 3.04
CA GLY A 216 -5.40 -15.30 4.43
C GLY A 216 -4.52 -14.13 4.86
N ASN A 217 -4.44 -13.03 4.08
CA ASN A 217 -3.69 -11.86 4.50
C ASN A 217 -4.38 -11.17 5.71
N ARG A 218 -3.60 -10.70 6.67
CA ARG A 218 -4.05 -10.00 7.89
C ARG A 218 -4.86 -8.73 7.59
N VAL A 219 -4.67 -8.09 6.42
CA VAL A 219 -5.51 -6.95 5.99
C VAL A 219 -6.99 -7.35 5.93
N PHE A 220 -7.28 -8.57 5.49
CA PHE A 220 -8.65 -9.08 5.42
C PHE A 220 -9.19 -9.52 6.79
N ALA A 221 -8.32 -9.75 7.78
CA ALA A 221 -8.77 -9.94 9.17
C ALA A 221 -9.34 -8.64 9.75
N ALA A 222 -8.65 -7.51 9.53
CA ALA A 222 -9.14 -6.20 9.92
C ALA A 222 -10.43 -5.81 9.18
N LEU A 223 -10.56 -6.23 7.91
CA LEU A 223 -11.82 -6.14 7.18
C LEU A 223 -12.92 -6.94 7.88
N LYS A 224 -12.66 -8.20 8.24
CA LYS A 224 -13.65 -9.06 8.89
C LYS A 224 -14.10 -8.50 10.25
N GLY A 225 -13.17 -8.03 11.07
CA GLY A 225 -13.51 -7.37 12.33
C GLY A 225 -14.34 -6.09 12.13
N ALA A 226 -14.09 -5.34 11.06
CA ALA A 226 -14.89 -4.16 10.73
C ALA A 226 -16.34 -4.52 10.31
N LEU A 227 -16.51 -5.62 9.57
CA LEU A 227 -17.83 -6.13 9.16
C LEU A 227 -18.63 -6.63 10.36
N ASP A 228 -18.02 -7.47 11.20
CA ASP A 228 -18.63 -7.99 12.42
C ASP A 228 -18.90 -6.88 13.46
N GLY A 229 -18.22 -5.74 13.31
CA GLY A 229 -18.47 -4.53 14.09
C GLY A 229 -19.59 -3.65 13.57
N GLY A 230 -20.22 -3.98 12.44
CA GLY A 230 -21.39 -3.28 11.88
C GLY A 230 -21.10 -2.30 10.73
N LEU A 231 -19.88 -2.28 10.16
CA LEU A 231 -19.60 -1.47 8.96
C LEU A 231 -19.98 -2.22 7.69
N ASP A 232 -20.54 -1.51 6.70
CA ASP A 232 -20.77 -2.04 5.36
C ASP A 232 -19.50 -1.85 4.52
N ILE A 233 -18.77 -2.93 4.23
CA ILE A 233 -17.64 -2.91 3.33
C ILE A 233 -17.87 -3.96 2.23
N PRO A 234 -18.03 -3.56 0.96
CA PRO A 234 -18.22 -4.52 -0.12
C PRO A 234 -17.00 -5.45 -0.26
N HIS A 235 -17.23 -6.76 -0.19
CA HIS A 235 -16.16 -7.76 -0.18
C HIS A 235 -16.59 -9.09 -0.81
N SER A 236 -15.67 -10.06 -0.78
CA SER A 236 -15.88 -11.43 -1.23
C SER A 236 -15.04 -12.38 -0.39
N ASP A 237 -15.55 -13.58 -0.15
CA ASP A 237 -15.04 -14.54 0.84
C ASP A 237 -13.70 -15.16 0.43
N LYS A 238 -13.38 -15.05 -0.86
CA LYS A 238 -12.22 -15.65 -1.53
C LYS A 238 -10.87 -15.27 -0.92
N ARG A 239 -10.81 -14.20 -0.14
CA ARG A 239 -9.56 -13.68 0.44
C ARG A 239 -9.41 -13.93 1.94
N PHE A 240 -10.43 -14.47 2.60
CA PHE A 240 -10.36 -14.84 4.01
C PHE A 240 -9.46 -16.05 4.25
N ALA A 241 -8.99 -16.20 5.49
CA ALA A 241 -8.27 -17.39 5.92
C ALA A 241 -9.26 -18.56 6.01
N GLY A 242 -8.91 -19.74 5.50
CA GLY A 242 -9.82 -20.89 5.41
C GLY A 242 -10.50 -21.06 4.04
N PHE A 243 -10.32 -20.12 3.10
CA PHE A 243 -10.85 -20.30 1.74
C PHE A 243 -10.06 -21.35 0.95
N LYS A 244 -10.72 -22.47 0.62
CA LYS A 244 -10.16 -23.52 -0.23
C LYS A 244 -10.43 -23.20 -1.70
N LYS A 245 -9.37 -23.11 -2.51
CA LYS A 245 -9.51 -22.77 -3.94
C LYS A 245 -10.22 -23.85 -4.74
N ASP A 246 -10.09 -25.11 -4.32
CA ASP A 246 -10.61 -26.27 -5.03
C ASP A 246 -12.13 -26.37 -4.87
N GLU A 247 -12.62 -26.25 -3.63
CA GLU A 247 -14.04 -26.29 -3.28
C GLU A 247 -14.75 -24.95 -3.53
N LYS A 248 -14.00 -23.84 -3.65
CA LYS A 248 -14.49 -22.46 -3.79
C LYS A 248 -15.45 -22.03 -2.66
N GLN A 249 -15.34 -22.68 -1.50
CA GLN A 249 -16.13 -22.38 -0.31
C GLN A 249 -15.21 -21.94 0.83
N LEU A 250 -15.76 -21.10 1.73
CA LEU A 250 -15.10 -20.69 2.95
C LEU A 250 -15.34 -21.74 4.02
N ASP A 251 -14.26 -22.28 4.57
CA ASP A 251 -14.33 -23.10 5.78
C ASP A 251 -14.43 -22.17 7.00
N ALA A 252 -15.66 -22.03 7.53
CA ALA A 252 -15.97 -21.13 8.63
C ALA A 252 -15.24 -21.53 9.92
N GLU A 253 -15.03 -22.83 10.16
CA GLU A 253 -14.33 -23.33 11.35
C GLU A 253 -12.86 -22.91 11.33
N VAL A 254 -12.21 -23.05 10.18
CA VAL A 254 -10.84 -22.56 10.01
C VAL A 254 -10.80 -21.05 10.17
N HIS A 255 -11.74 -20.31 9.60
CA HIS A 255 -11.77 -18.85 9.73
C HIS A 255 -11.94 -18.41 11.19
N HIS A 256 -12.88 -19.01 11.91
CA HIS A 256 -13.10 -18.83 13.34
C HIS A 256 -11.82 -19.08 14.14
N LYS A 257 -11.11 -20.19 13.85
CA LYS A 257 -9.82 -20.51 14.48
C LYS A 257 -8.77 -19.44 14.24
N TYR A 258 -8.76 -18.77 13.09
CA TYR A 258 -7.84 -17.65 12.84
C TYR A 258 -8.21 -16.38 13.61
N ILE A 259 -9.51 -16.09 13.75
CA ILE A 259 -10.03 -14.93 14.50
C ILE A 259 -9.62 -15.02 15.98
N TYR A 260 -9.76 -16.18 16.60
CA TYR A 260 -9.41 -16.39 18.01
C TYR A 260 -7.95 -16.81 18.25
N GLY A 261 -7.10 -16.75 17.23
CA GLY A 261 -5.67 -17.05 17.38
C GLY A 261 -5.34 -18.53 17.60
N GLY A 262 -6.25 -19.46 17.28
CA GLY A 262 -6.03 -20.90 17.43
C GLY A 262 -4.83 -21.43 16.64
N HIS A 263 -4.50 -20.84 15.49
CA HIS A 263 -3.27 -21.16 14.74
C HIS A 263 -1.99 -20.80 15.52
N VAL A 264 -2.02 -19.77 16.37
CA VAL A 264 -0.91 -19.42 17.25
C VAL A 264 -0.84 -20.40 18.41
N ALA A 265 -1.99 -20.74 19.00
CA ALA A 265 -2.08 -21.75 20.06
C ALA A 265 -1.58 -23.13 19.60
N ASP A 266 -1.94 -23.57 18.38
CA ASP A 266 -1.39 -24.81 17.81
C ASP A 266 0.12 -24.75 17.69
N TYR A 267 0.66 -23.64 17.18
CA TYR A 267 2.10 -23.48 17.03
C TYR A 267 2.82 -23.44 18.39
N MET A 268 2.18 -22.90 19.43
CA MET A 268 2.67 -23.00 20.81
C MET A 268 2.72 -24.44 21.30
N ARG A 269 1.71 -25.27 20.99
CA ARG A 269 1.68 -26.69 21.37
C ARG A 269 2.76 -27.50 20.65
N THR A 270 2.86 -27.37 19.33
CA THR A 270 3.88 -28.10 18.56
C THR A 270 5.30 -27.76 19.02
N LEU A 271 5.59 -26.47 19.24
CA LEU A 271 6.92 -26.07 19.71
C LEU A 271 7.20 -26.46 21.16
N ALA A 272 6.19 -26.56 22.02
CA ALA A 272 6.37 -27.02 23.39
C ALA A 272 6.75 -28.51 23.45
N GLU A 273 6.27 -29.32 22.49
CA GLU A 273 6.57 -30.76 22.38
C GLU A 273 7.89 -31.03 21.65
N GLU A 274 8.14 -30.37 20.51
CA GLU A 274 9.29 -30.64 19.66
C GLU A 274 10.57 -29.93 20.13
N GLU A 275 10.49 -28.63 20.45
CA GLU A 275 11.67 -27.77 20.61
C GLU A 275 11.46 -26.66 21.66
N PHE A 276 11.72 -26.98 22.92
CA PHE A 276 11.51 -26.07 24.04
C PHE A 276 12.35 -24.78 23.96
N GLU A 277 13.56 -24.81 23.38
CA GLU A 277 14.40 -23.62 23.21
C GLU A 277 13.78 -22.59 22.25
N LYS A 278 13.20 -23.07 21.14
CA LYS A 278 12.46 -22.21 20.19
C LYS A 278 11.20 -21.66 20.83
N TYR A 279 10.50 -22.47 21.63
CA TYR A 279 9.33 -22.02 22.38
C TYR A 279 9.69 -20.85 23.33
N GLN A 280 10.77 -20.97 24.11
CA GLN A 280 11.22 -19.91 25.00
C GLN A 280 11.57 -18.61 24.28
N SER A 281 12.26 -18.70 23.14
CA SER A 281 12.66 -17.51 22.38
C SER A 281 11.48 -16.82 21.67
N HIS A 282 10.64 -17.57 20.96
CA HIS A 282 9.51 -17.03 20.21
C HIS A 282 8.39 -16.52 21.12
N PHE A 283 8.09 -17.23 22.21
CA PHE A 283 6.99 -16.92 23.11
C PHE A 283 7.43 -16.32 24.45
N SER A 284 8.64 -15.75 24.52
CA SER A 284 9.18 -15.12 25.73
C SER A 284 8.23 -14.13 26.40
N GLU A 285 7.52 -13.30 25.63
CA GLU A 285 6.52 -12.36 26.17
C GLU A 285 5.26 -13.05 26.69
N TYR A 286 4.84 -14.16 26.08
CA TYR A 286 3.71 -14.96 26.55
C TYR A 286 4.05 -15.66 27.87
N ILE A 287 5.26 -16.21 28.00
CA ILE A 287 5.77 -16.84 29.23
C ILE A 287 5.84 -15.81 30.36
N LYS A 288 6.39 -14.61 30.08
CA LYS A 288 6.47 -13.52 31.07
C LYS A 288 5.11 -13.10 31.62
N LYS A 289 4.05 -13.26 30.82
CA LYS A 289 2.66 -12.89 31.19
C LYS A 289 1.81 -14.07 31.62
N GLY A 290 2.37 -15.28 31.60
CA GLY A 290 1.68 -16.50 32.01
C GLY A 290 0.54 -16.94 31.09
N ILE A 291 0.57 -16.56 29.81
CA ILE A 291 -0.48 -16.92 28.83
C ILE A 291 -0.12 -18.25 28.18
N LYS A 292 -0.92 -19.30 28.40
CA LYS A 292 -0.75 -20.61 27.76
C LYS A 292 -1.56 -20.72 26.47
N ALA A 293 -1.32 -21.78 25.69
CA ALA A 293 -2.00 -22.02 24.42
C ALA A 293 -3.54 -22.10 24.58
N ASP A 294 -4.01 -22.72 25.66
CA ASP A 294 -5.44 -22.93 25.90
C ASP A 294 -6.16 -21.64 26.33
N ASP A 295 -5.43 -20.68 26.90
CA ASP A 295 -6.01 -19.42 27.38
C ASP A 295 -6.26 -18.41 26.24
N VAL A 296 -5.61 -18.59 25.07
CA VAL A 296 -5.59 -17.62 23.96
C VAL A 296 -7.00 -17.30 23.46
N GLU A 297 -7.85 -18.32 23.28
CA GLU A 297 -9.22 -18.12 22.80
C GLU A 297 -10.06 -17.32 23.81
N THR A 298 -9.95 -17.65 25.10
CA THR A 298 -10.66 -16.95 26.17
C THR A 298 -10.22 -15.49 26.28
N LEU A 299 -8.95 -15.21 26.01
CA LEU A 299 -8.39 -13.86 26.00
C LEU A 299 -9.02 -13.02 24.90
N TYR A 300 -9.08 -13.50 23.66
CA TYR A 300 -9.68 -12.74 22.55
C TYR A 300 -11.19 -12.52 22.74
N LYS A 301 -11.92 -13.50 23.28
CA LYS A 301 -13.35 -13.32 23.64
C LYS A 301 -13.54 -12.17 24.63
N LYS A 302 -12.71 -12.10 25.68
CA LYS A 302 -12.73 -10.99 26.66
C LYS A 302 -12.41 -9.65 26.00
N VAL A 303 -11.42 -9.62 25.10
CA VAL A 303 -11.04 -8.40 24.37
C VAL A 303 -12.17 -7.91 23.47
N HIS A 304 -12.86 -8.80 22.75
CA HIS A 304 -14.00 -8.42 21.90
C HIS A 304 -15.14 -7.81 22.73
N ALA A 305 -15.45 -8.40 23.88
CA ALA A 305 -16.46 -7.86 24.80
C ALA A 305 -16.05 -6.48 25.35
N ALA A 306 -14.79 -6.32 25.77
CA ALA A 306 -14.27 -5.06 26.28
C ALA A 306 -14.28 -3.93 25.22
N ILE A 307 -13.96 -4.26 23.96
CA ILE A 307 -14.03 -3.32 22.83
C ILE A 307 -15.48 -2.84 22.60
N ARG A 308 -16.46 -3.74 22.69
CA ARG A 308 -17.88 -3.37 22.51
C ARG A 308 -18.40 -2.51 23.66
N ALA A 309 -17.99 -2.80 24.89
CA ALA A 309 -18.34 -1.99 26.05
C ALA A 309 -17.81 -0.55 25.91
N ASP A 310 -16.52 -0.39 25.60
CA ASP A 310 -15.88 0.92 25.55
C ASP A 310 -15.03 1.15 24.30
N PRO A 311 -15.61 1.56 23.16
CA PRO A 311 -14.83 1.85 21.97
C PRO A 311 -14.07 3.20 22.03
N SER A 312 -14.17 3.97 23.10
CA SER A 312 -13.64 5.35 23.16
C SER A 312 -12.11 5.45 22.97
N VAL A 313 -11.65 6.56 22.38
CA VAL A 313 -10.20 6.86 22.25
C VAL A 313 -9.67 7.44 23.55
N ALA A 314 -8.62 6.83 24.12
CA ALA A 314 -7.93 7.40 25.27
C ALA A 314 -7.05 8.58 24.82
N LYS A 315 -7.24 9.76 25.43
CA LYS A 315 -6.36 10.92 25.18
C LYS A 315 -5.05 10.73 25.95
N SER A 316 -3.94 11.19 25.36
CA SER A 316 -2.66 11.22 26.07
C SER A 316 -2.71 12.20 27.23
N THR A 317 -2.27 11.77 28.40
CA THR A 317 -2.12 12.59 29.61
C THR A 317 -0.78 13.31 29.67
N LYS A 318 0.11 13.09 28.69
CA LYS A 318 1.45 13.67 28.69
C LYS A 318 1.38 15.16 28.35
N GLU A 319 1.82 16.00 29.28
CA GLU A 319 1.92 17.44 29.06
C GLU A 319 2.94 17.77 27.96
N PRO A 320 2.66 18.81 27.13
CA PRO A 320 3.63 19.27 26.16
C PRO A 320 4.87 19.85 26.88
N PRO A 321 6.09 19.61 26.36
CA PRO A 321 7.29 20.15 26.97
C PRO A 321 7.26 21.69 26.92
N LYS A 322 7.67 22.33 28.03
CA LYS A 322 7.69 23.80 28.16
C LYS A 322 8.61 24.48 27.14
N GLU A 323 9.73 23.83 26.80
CA GLU A 323 10.70 24.34 25.83
C GLU A 323 10.95 23.33 24.71
N HIS A 324 11.04 23.83 23.47
CA HIS A 324 11.33 23.00 22.31
C HIS A 324 12.85 22.78 22.15
N LYS A 325 13.33 21.62 22.59
CA LYS A 325 14.72 21.19 22.36
C LYS A 325 14.94 20.85 20.88
N ARG A 326 15.91 21.51 20.24
CA ARG A 326 16.27 21.27 18.83
C ARG A 326 17.39 20.24 18.73
N TYR A 327 17.15 19.16 17.99
CA TYR A 327 18.16 18.11 17.71
C TYR A 327 18.88 18.30 16.36
N ASN A 328 18.24 18.97 15.40
CA ASN A 328 18.83 19.20 14.08
C ASN A 328 19.73 20.44 14.09
N SER A 329 20.85 20.40 13.36
CA SER A 329 21.73 21.56 13.20
C SER A 329 20.99 22.77 12.61
N LYS A 330 21.42 23.98 12.99
CA LYS A 330 20.95 25.21 12.37
C LYS A 330 21.48 25.28 10.94
N LYS A 331 20.61 25.68 9.99
CA LYS A 331 21.08 25.96 8.62
C LYS A 331 22.01 27.17 8.71
N LEU A 332 23.19 27.04 8.12
CA LEU A 332 24.16 28.13 8.06
C LEU A 332 23.56 29.32 7.33
N THR A 333 23.84 30.50 7.86
CA THR A 333 23.50 31.74 7.19
C THR A 333 24.30 31.87 5.89
N HIS A 334 23.96 32.85 5.06
CA HIS A 334 24.70 33.11 3.83
C HIS A 334 26.13 33.56 4.13
N GLU A 335 26.31 34.41 5.14
CA GLU A 335 27.59 34.97 5.57
C GLU A 335 28.52 33.89 6.11
N GLU A 336 28.02 33.01 6.98
CA GLU A 336 28.77 31.85 7.51
C GLU A 336 29.19 30.89 6.39
N ARG A 337 28.38 30.75 5.33
CA ARG A 337 28.76 29.95 4.16
C ARG A 337 29.85 30.61 3.34
N ARG A 338 29.82 31.95 3.23
CA ARG A 338 30.85 32.72 2.51
C ARG A 338 32.17 32.70 3.26
N SER A 339 32.17 32.91 4.58
CA SER A 339 33.40 32.87 5.39
C SER A 339 34.07 31.50 5.30
N ARG A 340 33.30 30.41 5.44
CA ARG A 340 33.80 29.04 5.27
C ARG A 340 34.38 28.76 3.88
N LEU A 341 33.83 29.36 2.84
CA LEU A 341 34.38 29.23 1.49
C LEU A 341 35.76 29.91 1.41
N VAL A 342 35.88 31.13 1.94
CA VAL A 342 37.14 31.88 1.96
C VAL A 342 38.20 31.15 2.77
N GLU A 343 37.85 30.68 3.97
CA GLU A 343 38.73 29.87 4.82
C GLU A 343 39.23 28.62 4.09
N ARG A 344 38.34 27.92 3.37
CA ARG A 344 38.70 26.71 2.60
C ARG A 344 39.63 27.02 1.42
N LEU A 345 39.40 28.12 0.71
CA LEU A 345 40.26 28.55 -0.39
C LEU A 345 41.65 28.93 0.11
N ASN A 346 41.72 29.69 1.20
CA ASN A 346 42.99 30.09 1.81
C ASN A 346 43.79 28.86 2.28
N ALA A 347 43.15 27.88 2.90
CA ALA A 347 43.80 26.64 3.34
C ALA A 347 44.30 25.76 2.18
N LEU A 348 43.56 25.72 1.05
CA LEU A 348 44.01 25.00 -0.14
C LEU A 348 45.22 25.66 -0.79
N ASN A 349 45.23 27.00 -0.84
CA ASN A 349 46.34 27.75 -1.41
C ASN A 349 47.60 27.62 -0.55
N SER A 350 47.49 27.66 0.79
CA SER A 350 48.66 27.49 1.67
C SER A 350 49.26 26.09 1.60
N CYS A 351 48.43 25.04 1.48
CA CYS A 351 48.90 23.66 1.36
C CYS A 351 49.63 23.37 0.03
N GLY A 352 49.38 24.17 -1.02
CA GLY A 352 50.04 24.00 -2.32
C GLY A 352 51.38 24.72 -2.46
N ASP A 353 51.71 25.64 -1.53
CA ASP A 353 53.01 26.32 -1.48
C ASP A 353 54.05 25.47 -0.73
N ASP A 354 53.66 24.74 0.33
CA ASP A 354 54.59 23.92 1.13
C ASP A 354 55.21 22.73 0.36
N ASP A 355 54.57 22.27 -0.74
CA ASP A 355 55.09 21.19 -1.60
C ASP A 355 56.10 21.68 -2.66
N GLN A 356 56.34 22.99 -2.78
CA GLN A 356 57.32 23.56 -3.74
C GLN A 356 58.72 23.79 -3.14
N ASP A 357 58.88 23.61 -1.83
CA ASP A 357 60.12 23.92 -1.11
C ASP A 357 60.97 22.67 -0.77
N GLU A 358 60.57 21.44 -1.16
CA GLU A 358 61.35 20.20 -0.95
C GLU A 358 62.21 19.75 -2.16
N ASP A 359 62.12 20.42 -3.31
CA ASP A 359 62.84 20.07 -4.56
C ASP A 359 64.01 21.03 -4.92
N ASN A 360 64.72 21.58 -3.92
CA ASN A 360 65.91 22.43 -4.16
C ASN A 360 67.17 21.97 -3.41
#